data_AF-A0A945D660-F1
#
_entry.id   AF-A0A945D660-F1
#
_cell.length_a   1.000
_cell.length_b   1.000
_cell.length_c   1.000
_cell.angle_alpha   90.00
_cell.angle_beta   90.00
_cell.angle_gamma   90.00
#
_symmetry.space_group_name_H-M   'P 1'
#
loop_
_entity.id
_entity.type
_entity.pdbx_description
1 polymer ?
#
loop_
_entity_poly.entity_id
_entity_poly.type
_entity_poly.pdbx_seq_one_letter_code
_entity_poly.pdbx_strand_id
1 'polypeptide(L)'
;MTSSSKRKYPPVATALVAQLIAAAVCFGLTLVINRNAPFNVELPYVLAAQGIVAALITYYRGLSAWWLPIQLVLPAAVAAAMLLELPSWIYLAAFFLIWLVYSNATGEGVPLYLTNRKTWSALAGLLPETAGSRCIDLGSGLGGTTLYLA
;
A
#
# COMPACT_ATOMS: atom_id res chain seq x y z
N MET A 1 -21.66 -3.06 -4.18
CA MET A 1 -21.57 -1.66 -3.72
C MET A 1 -21.81 -1.64 -2.21
N THR A 2 -20.76 -1.85 -1.41
CA THR A 2 -20.89 -1.89 0.05
C THR A 2 -20.88 -0.48 0.62
N SER A 3 -21.94 -0.18 1.37
CA SER A 3 -22.14 1.01 2.21
C SER A 3 -20.82 1.55 2.78
N SER A 4 -20.42 2.74 2.31
CA SER A 4 -19.29 3.49 2.87
C SER A 4 -19.71 4.06 4.23
N SER A 5 -19.59 3.23 5.27
CA SER A 5 -19.52 3.70 6.65
C SER A 5 -18.52 4.86 6.73
N LYS A 6 -18.97 6.05 7.16
CA LYS A 6 -18.12 7.22 7.37
C LYS A 6 -17.16 6.91 8.53
N ARG A 7 -15.99 6.34 8.21
CA ARG A 7 -14.93 6.14 9.19
C ARG A 7 -14.41 7.48 9.69
N LYS A 8 -14.35 7.64 11.02
CA LYS A 8 -13.82 8.84 11.69
C LYS A 8 -12.29 8.99 11.53
N TYR A 9 -11.58 7.90 11.29
CA TYR A 9 -10.12 7.86 11.17
C TYR A 9 -9.68 7.22 9.86
N PRO A 10 -8.54 7.64 9.27
CA PRO A 10 -8.00 7.02 8.07
C PRO A 10 -7.61 5.55 8.36
N PRO A 11 -7.77 4.63 7.38
CA PRO A 11 -7.43 3.22 7.55
C PRO A 11 -6.00 2.99 8.04
N VAL A 12 -5.02 3.72 7.49
CA VAL A 12 -3.60 3.63 7.86
C VAL A 12 -3.39 3.87 9.35
N ALA A 13 -4.03 4.90 9.93
CA ALA A 13 -3.89 5.20 11.35
C ALA A 13 -4.49 4.10 12.24
N THR A 14 -5.63 3.54 11.83
CA THR A 14 -6.26 2.43 12.55
C THR A 14 -5.37 1.18 12.52
N ALA A 15 -4.80 0.87 11.35
CA ALA A 15 -3.87 -0.24 11.17
C ALA A 15 -2.60 -0.06 12.01
N LEU A 16 -2.01 1.14 12.01
CA LEU A 16 -0.81 1.44 12.79
C LEU A 16 -1.05 1.29 14.29
N VAL A 17 -2.16 1.83 14.81
CA VAL A 17 -2.51 1.67 16.23
C VAL A 17 -2.74 0.20 16.60
N ALA A 18 -3.41 -0.56 15.73
CA ALA A 18 -3.58 -2.01 15.93
C ALA A 18 -2.23 -2.73 16.04
N GLN A 19 -1.26 -2.37 15.20
CA GLN A 19 0.08 -2.94 15.20
C GLN A 19 0.86 -2.59 16.46
N LEU A 20 0.78 -1.34 16.94
CA LEU A 20 1.44 -0.91 18.16
C LEU A 20 0.88 -1.60 19.40
N ILE A 21 -0.46 -1.74 19.47
CA ILE A 21 -1.12 -2.48 20.56
C ILE A 21 -0.69 -3.95 20.53
N ALA A 22 -0.73 -4.59 19.36
CA ALA A 22 -0.30 -5.98 19.20
C ALA A 22 1.17 -6.17 19.61
N ALA A 23 2.05 -5.26 19.20
CA ALA A 23 3.46 -5.30 19.58
C ALA A 23 3.63 -5.17 21.10
N ALA A 24 3.00 -4.17 21.74
CA ALA A 24 3.08 -3.98 23.17
C ALA A 24 2.61 -5.21 23.96
N VAL A 25 1.50 -5.83 23.53
CA VAL A 25 0.95 -7.03 24.18
C VAL A 25 1.87 -8.24 23.97
N CYS A 26 2.25 -8.55 22.73
CA CYS A 26 3.04 -9.74 22.41
C CYS A 26 4.45 -9.69 23.01
N PHE A 27 5.13 -8.56 22.90
CA PHE A 27 6.45 -8.38 23.52
C PHE A 27 6.35 -8.30 25.04
N GLY A 28 5.35 -7.59 25.59
CA GLY A 28 5.12 -7.54 27.03
C GLY A 28 4.88 -8.92 27.66
N LEU A 29 4.02 -9.73 27.05
CA LEU A 29 3.77 -11.11 27.48
C LEU A 29 5.03 -11.97 27.38
N THR A 30 5.79 -11.83 26.30
CA THR A 30 7.05 -12.57 26.12
C THR A 30 8.06 -12.23 27.21
N LEU A 31 8.19 -10.96 27.58
CA LEU A 31 9.08 -10.54 28.68
C LEU A 31 8.67 -11.15 30.02
N VAL A 32 7.36 -11.26 30.28
CA VAL A 32 6.85 -11.90 31.50
C VAL A 32 7.09 -13.41 31.46
N ILE A 33 6.82 -14.07 30.34
CA ILE A 33 6.99 -15.52 30.19
C ILE A 33 8.47 -15.88 30.33
N ASN A 34 9.37 -15.24 29.57
CA ASN A 34 10.80 -15.55 29.58
C ASN A 34 11.48 -15.29 30.94
N ARG A 35 10.84 -14.50 31.83
CA ARG A 35 11.34 -14.29 33.20
C ARG A 35 10.85 -15.32 34.21
N ASN A 36 9.69 -15.93 33.99
CA ASN A 36 9.03 -16.77 34.99
C ASN A 36 8.90 -18.23 34.57
N ALA A 37 9.06 -18.53 33.28
CA ALA A 37 8.93 -19.87 32.73
C ALA A 37 10.30 -20.52 32.48
N PRO A 38 10.40 -21.86 32.50
CA PRO A 38 11.64 -22.57 32.18
C PRO A 38 11.96 -22.59 30.68
N PHE A 39 11.09 -22.02 29.83
CA PHE A 39 11.27 -21.96 28.39
C PHE A 39 11.25 -20.50 27.90
N ASN A 40 11.94 -20.25 26.78
CA ASN A 40 11.98 -18.95 26.13
C ASN A 40 11.10 -18.97 24.89
N VAL A 41 10.30 -17.91 24.70
CA VAL A 41 9.60 -17.67 23.44
C VAL A 41 10.58 -17.00 22.48
N GLU A 42 10.88 -17.68 21.38
CA GLU A 42 11.77 -17.15 20.34
C GLU A 42 11.10 -16.06 19.50
N LEU A 43 11.93 -15.16 18.98
CA LEU A 43 11.49 -13.98 18.21
C LEU A 43 10.52 -14.31 17.05
N PRO A 44 10.72 -15.37 16.23
CA PRO A 44 9.79 -15.68 15.14
C PRO A 44 8.35 -15.93 15.62
N TYR A 45 8.18 -16.58 16.78
CA TYR A 45 6.85 -16.82 17.35
C TYR A 45 6.20 -15.53 17.86
N VAL A 46 6.98 -14.63 18.45
CA VAL A 46 6.49 -13.31 18.90
C VAL A 46 6.03 -12.48 17.71
N LEU A 47 6.80 -12.46 16.63
CA LEU A 47 6.47 -11.71 15.41
C LEU A 47 5.22 -12.27 14.71
N ALA A 48 5.09 -13.60 14.63
CA ALA A 48 3.90 -14.24 14.10
C ALA A 48 2.66 -13.92 14.95
N ALA A 49 2.77 -14.00 16.28
CA ALA A 49 1.69 -13.65 17.20
C ALA A 49 1.29 -12.17 17.07
N GLN A 50 2.25 -11.25 16.98
CA GLN A 50 1.99 -9.83 16.76
C GLN A 50 1.20 -9.61 15.47
N GLY A 51 1.64 -10.19 14.36
CA GLY A 51 0.97 -10.04 13.07
C GLY A 51 -0.47 -10.57 13.10
N ILE A 52 -0.68 -11.74 13.73
CA ILE A 52 -2.02 -12.33 13.88
C ILE A 52 -2.92 -11.43 14.72
N VAL A 53 -2.46 -10.98 15.89
CA VAL A 53 -3.23 -10.11 16.78
C VAL A 53 -3.58 -8.79 16.09
N ALA A 54 -2.64 -8.17 15.39
CA ALA A 54 -2.88 -6.95 14.65
C ALA A 54 -3.86 -7.13 13.48
N ALA A 55 -3.77 -8.24 12.75
CA ALA A 55 -4.70 -8.60 11.69
C ALA A 55 -6.12 -8.81 12.24
N LEU A 56 -6.26 -9.50 13.39
CA LEU A 56 -7.55 -9.67 14.06
C LEU A 56 -8.15 -8.33 14.50
N ILE A 57 -7.37 -7.47 15.18
CA ILE A 57 -7.83 -6.14 15.57
C ILE A 57 -8.29 -5.36 14.33
N THR A 58 -7.51 -5.40 13.24
CA THR A 58 -7.80 -4.73 11.98
C THR A 58 -9.08 -5.24 11.33
N TYR A 59 -9.30 -6.56 11.34
CA TYR A 59 -10.52 -7.21 10.88
C TYR A 59 -11.75 -6.73 11.66
N TYR A 60 -11.68 -6.75 13.00
CA TYR A 60 -12.79 -6.30 13.86
C TYR A 60 -13.07 -4.80 13.74
N ARG A 61 -12.08 -3.99 13.33
CA ARG A 61 -12.27 -2.56 13.01
C ARG A 61 -12.85 -2.32 11.61
N GLY A 62 -13.20 -3.37 10.87
CA GLY A 62 -13.87 -3.30 9.57
C GLY A 62 -12.99 -2.76 8.45
N LEU A 63 -11.66 -2.92 8.54
CA LEU A 63 -10.75 -2.60 7.44
C LEU A 63 -10.93 -3.59 6.29
N SER A 64 -10.62 -3.16 5.06
CA SER A 64 -10.73 -4.03 3.88
C SER A 64 -9.79 -5.23 4.00
N ALA A 65 -10.17 -6.37 3.43
CA ALA A 65 -9.44 -7.64 3.56
C ALA A 65 -7.95 -7.55 3.14
N TRP A 66 -7.61 -6.65 2.22
CA TRP A 66 -6.22 -6.39 1.80
C TRP A 66 -5.32 -5.86 2.91
N TRP A 67 -5.87 -5.32 4.01
CA TRP A 67 -5.06 -4.92 5.18
C TRP A 67 -4.56 -6.11 6.00
N LEU A 68 -5.23 -7.27 5.94
CA LEU A 68 -4.85 -8.46 6.70
C LEU A 68 -3.46 -8.98 6.32
N PRO A 69 -3.14 -9.24 5.04
CA PRO A 69 -1.79 -9.68 4.67
C PRO A 69 -0.72 -8.63 5.02
N ILE A 70 -1.05 -7.34 4.93
CA ILE A 70 -0.12 -6.27 5.34
C ILE A 70 0.20 -6.38 6.83
N GLN A 71 -0.81 -6.51 7.70
CA GLN A 71 -0.61 -6.65 9.14
C GLN A 71 0.16 -7.91 9.53
N LEU A 72 -0.09 -9.03 8.84
CA LEU A 72 0.61 -10.29 9.08
C LEU A 72 2.10 -10.21 8.73
N VAL A 73 2.45 -9.57 7.62
CA VAL A 73 3.83 -9.51 7.11
C VAL A 73 4.64 -8.39 7.76
N LEU A 74 4.00 -7.30 8.19
CA LEU A 74 4.67 -6.10 8.71
C LEU A 74 5.68 -6.37 9.85
N PRO A 75 5.38 -7.16 10.91
CA PRO A 75 6.36 -7.43 11.97
C PRO A 75 7.63 -8.10 11.45
N ALA A 76 7.46 -9.10 10.57
CA ALA A 76 8.57 -9.84 9.98
C ALA A 76 9.40 -8.95 9.05
N ALA A 77 8.74 -8.10 8.25
CA ALA A 77 9.41 -7.15 7.37
C ALA A 77 10.25 -6.13 8.16
N VAL A 78 9.72 -5.61 9.27
CA VAL A 78 10.46 -4.69 10.16
C VAL A 78 11.66 -5.40 10.78
N ALA A 79 11.48 -6.61 11.31
CA ALA A 79 12.57 -7.39 11.90
C ALA A 79 13.67 -7.72 10.87
N ALA A 80 13.28 -8.13 9.65
CA ALA A 80 14.21 -8.37 8.55
C ALA A 80 14.97 -7.10 8.16
N ALA A 81 14.29 -5.95 8.13
CA ALA A 81 14.91 -4.68 7.78
C ALA A 81 15.93 -4.22 8.84
N MET A 82 15.66 -4.50 10.12
CA MET A 82 16.62 -4.28 11.20
C MET A 82 17.80 -5.25 11.12
N LEU A 83 17.55 -6.54 10.86
CA LEU A 83 18.59 -7.57 10.77
C LEU A 83 19.55 -7.34 9.59
N LEU A 84 19.03 -6.85 8.47
CA LEU A 84 19.79 -6.51 7.28
C LEU A 84 20.39 -5.10 7.34
N GLU A 85 20.24 -4.38 8.45
CA GLU A 85 20.72 -3.01 8.67
C GLU A 85 20.35 -2.08 7.49
N LEU A 86 19.10 -2.15 7.01
CA LEU A 86 18.70 -1.44 5.80
C LEU A 86 18.97 0.07 5.94
N PRO A 87 19.76 0.67 5.02
CA PRO A 87 20.01 2.10 5.01
C PRO A 87 18.71 2.92 4.97
N SER A 88 18.65 3.99 5.76
CA SER A 88 17.46 4.84 5.88
C SER A 88 17.04 5.48 4.55
N TRP A 89 17.99 5.70 3.64
CA TRP A 89 17.71 6.27 2.32
C TRP A 89 16.82 5.36 1.44
N ILE A 90 16.82 4.05 1.67
CA ILE A 90 16.00 3.11 0.89
C ILE A 90 14.50 3.40 1.08
N TYR A 91 14.08 3.68 2.32
CA TYR A 91 12.70 4.02 2.61
C TYR A 91 12.30 5.34 1.93
N LEU A 92 13.21 6.32 1.90
CA LEU A 92 13.00 7.59 1.23
C LEU A 92 12.92 7.42 -0.30
N ALA A 93 13.81 6.61 -0.87
CA ALA A 93 13.79 6.28 -2.29
C ALA A 93 12.51 5.54 -2.69
N ALA A 94 12.08 4.55 -1.91
CA ALA A 94 10.81 3.84 -2.13
C ALA A 94 9.60 4.79 -2.04
N PHE A 95 9.60 5.69 -1.05
CA PHE A 95 8.59 6.75 -0.94
C PHE A 95 8.54 7.62 -2.19
N PHE A 96 9.68 8.15 -2.64
CA PHE A 96 9.73 8.99 -3.83
C PHE A 96 9.33 8.23 -5.10
N LEU A 97 9.72 6.96 -5.22
CA LEU A 97 9.31 6.12 -6.35
C LEU A 97 7.80 5.94 -6.39
N ILE A 98 7.18 5.58 -5.26
CA ILE A 98 5.73 5.43 -5.15
C ILE A 98 5.05 6.79 -5.40
N TRP A 99 5.57 7.87 -4.82
CA TRP A 99 5.03 9.20 -5.01
C TRP A 99 5.11 9.66 -6.46
N LEU A 100 6.21 9.42 -7.17
CA LEU A 100 6.36 9.76 -8.58
C LEU A 100 5.32 9.06 -9.47
N VAL A 101 5.00 7.80 -9.16
CA VAL A 101 4.04 7.00 -9.93
C VAL A 101 2.59 7.33 -9.56
N TYR A 102 2.33 7.61 -8.28
CA TYR A 102 0.98 7.79 -7.73
C TYR A 102 0.67 9.22 -7.26
N SER A 103 1.49 10.21 -7.62
CA SER A 103 1.27 11.63 -7.27
C SER A 103 -0.09 12.11 -7.75
N ASN A 104 -0.50 11.68 -8.95
CA ASN A 104 -1.79 12.07 -9.54
C ASN A 104 -2.97 11.56 -8.70
N ALA A 105 -2.82 10.44 -8.00
CA ALA A 105 -3.85 9.92 -7.09
C ALA A 105 -4.06 10.84 -5.87
N THR A 106 -3.08 11.66 -5.51
CA THR A 106 -3.19 12.62 -4.39
C THR A 106 -3.82 13.96 -4.78
N GLY A 107 -3.72 14.38 -6.04
CA GLY A 107 -4.25 15.65 -6.53
C GLY A 107 -5.56 15.53 -7.31
N GLU A 108 -5.59 14.67 -8.33
CA GLU A 108 -6.65 14.60 -9.34
C GLU A 108 -7.69 13.51 -9.04
N GLY A 109 -7.39 12.61 -8.09
CA GLY A 109 -8.27 11.50 -7.70
C GLY A 109 -8.36 10.38 -8.74
N VAL A 110 -7.63 10.50 -9.87
CA VAL A 110 -7.56 9.50 -10.94
C VAL A 110 -6.16 8.89 -10.95
N PRO A 111 -6.01 7.59 -10.63
CA PRO A 111 -4.74 6.89 -10.80
C PRO A 111 -4.25 6.91 -12.25
N LEU A 112 -2.93 6.85 -12.45
CA LEU A 112 -2.34 6.74 -13.79
C LEU A 112 -2.71 5.40 -14.44
N TYR A 113 -3.64 5.43 -15.39
CA TYR A 113 -3.99 4.29 -16.23
C TYR A 113 -3.39 4.47 -17.61
N LEU A 114 -2.38 3.66 -17.94
CA LEU A 114 -1.74 3.72 -19.26
C LEU A 114 -2.61 3.04 -20.31
N THR A 115 -2.97 3.80 -21.34
CA THR A 115 -3.67 3.29 -22.52
C THR A 115 -2.73 2.37 -23.32
N ASN A 116 -3.25 1.24 -23.80
CA ASN A 116 -2.46 0.28 -24.58
C ASN A 116 -2.52 0.58 -26.10
N ARG A 117 -1.63 -0.05 -26.87
CA ARG A 117 -1.55 0.11 -28.34
C ARG A 117 -2.86 -0.24 -29.08
N LYS A 118 -3.60 -1.25 -28.61
CA LYS A 118 -4.87 -1.63 -29.24
C LYS A 118 -5.90 -0.51 -29.09
N THR A 119 -5.97 0.10 -27.92
CA THR A 119 -6.84 1.25 -27.66
C THR A 119 -6.38 2.47 -28.46
N TRP A 120 -5.07 2.72 -28.59
CA TRP A 120 -4.58 3.80 -29.46
C TRP A 120 -5.00 3.63 -30.92
N SER A 121 -4.84 2.43 -31.48
CA SER A 121 -5.26 2.15 -32.86
C SER A 121 -6.77 2.28 -33.05
N ALA A 122 -7.57 1.81 -32.09
CA ALA A 122 -9.01 1.98 -32.13
C ALA A 122 -9.41 3.46 -32.05
N LEU A 123 -8.74 4.24 -31.19
CA LEU A 123 -8.97 5.67 -31.06
C LEU A 123 -8.61 6.41 -32.36
N ALA A 124 -7.49 6.07 -32.99
CA ALA A 124 -7.11 6.64 -34.28
C ALA A 124 -8.17 6.41 -35.36
N GLY A 125 -8.77 5.21 -35.41
CA GLY A 125 -9.85 4.89 -36.35
C GLY A 125 -11.19 5.58 -36.06
N LEU A 126 -11.37 6.17 -34.87
CA LEU A 126 -12.56 6.96 -34.52
C LEU A 126 -12.39 8.46 -34.82
N LEU A 127 -11.15 8.91 -35.03
CA LEU A 127 -10.87 10.31 -35.32
C LEU A 127 -11.14 10.62 -36.80
N PRO A 128 -11.69 11.80 -37.11
CA PRO A 128 -11.94 12.18 -38.49
C PRO A 128 -10.63 12.36 -39.25
N GLU A 129 -10.54 11.79 -40.46
CA GLU A 129 -9.39 11.91 -41.38
C GLU A 129 -9.34 13.28 -42.08
N THR A 130 -9.75 14.35 -41.41
CA THR A 130 -9.76 15.69 -42.01
C THR A 130 -8.38 16.32 -41.88
N ALA A 131 -7.77 16.68 -43.00
CA ALA A 131 -6.49 17.39 -43.03
C ALA A 131 -6.57 18.69 -42.19
N GLY A 132 -5.61 18.89 -41.28
CA GLY A 132 -5.55 20.07 -40.41
C GLY A 132 -6.35 19.97 -39.11
N SER A 133 -6.88 18.79 -38.77
CA SER A 133 -7.53 18.55 -37.48
C SER A 133 -6.57 18.78 -36.32
N ARG A 134 -7.05 19.42 -35.25
CA ARG A 134 -6.29 19.65 -34.01
C ARG A 134 -6.87 18.77 -32.91
N CYS A 135 -6.03 17.97 -32.27
CA CYS A 135 -6.38 17.14 -31.12
C CYS A 135 -5.72 17.71 -29.87
N ILE A 136 -6.41 17.60 -28.73
CA ILE A 136 -5.85 17.88 -27.41
C ILE A 136 -6.17 16.69 -26.49
N ASP A 137 -5.15 16.21 -25.78
CA ASP A 137 -5.27 15.11 -24.83
C ASP A 137 -5.37 15.68 -23.41
N LEU A 138 -6.54 15.54 -22.78
CA LEU A 138 -6.79 16.04 -21.42
C LEU A 138 -6.48 14.94 -20.41
N GLY A 139 -5.40 15.13 -19.65
CA GLY A 139 -4.89 14.10 -18.75
C GLY A 139 -4.03 13.06 -19.47
N SER A 140 -3.10 13.52 -20.30
CA SER A 140 -2.28 12.69 -21.20
C SER A 140 -1.37 11.66 -20.48
N GLY A 141 -1.30 11.68 -19.15
CA GLY A 141 -0.42 10.82 -18.37
C GLY A 141 1.04 10.99 -18.81
N LEU A 142 1.62 9.94 -19.40
CA LEU A 142 2.97 9.97 -19.98
C LEU A 142 3.03 10.47 -21.45
N GLY A 143 1.91 10.92 -22.02
CA GLY A 143 1.83 11.45 -23.38
C GLY A 143 1.77 10.40 -24.49
N GLY A 144 1.65 9.11 -24.15
CA GLY A 144 1.70 8.02 -25.14
C GLY A 144 0.58 8.08 -26.19
N THR A 145 -0.64 8.43 -25.78
CA THR A 145 -1.78 8.59 -26.70
C THR A 145 -1.57 9.79 -27.63
N THR A 146 -1.14 10.93 -27.07
CA THR A 146 -0.83 12.13 -27.85
C THR A 146 0.27 11.86 -28.89
N LEU A 147 1.35 11.18 -28.50
CA LEU A 147 2.46 10.85 -29.38
C LEU A 147 2.06 9.86 -30.48
N TYR A 148 1.15 8.92 -30.19
CA TYR A 148 0.66 7.96 -31.19
C TYR A 148 -0.23 8.63 -32.24
N LEU A 149 -0.96 9.67 -31.86
CA LEU A 149 -1.91 10.39 -32.73
C LEU A 149 -1.32 11.63 -33.42
N ALA A 150 -0.11 12.05 -33.03
CA ALA A 150 0.63 13.16 -33.61
C ALA A 150 1.26 12.78 -34.95
#